data_AF-A0A496WMX0-F1
#
_entry.id   AF-A0A496WMX0-F1
#
_cell.length_a   1.000
_cell.length_b   1.000
_cell.length_c   1.000
_cell.angle_alpha   90.00
_cell.angle_beta   90.00
_cell.angle_gamma   90.00
#
_symmetry.space_group_name_H-M   'P 1'
#
loop_
_entity.id
_entity.type
_entity.pdbx_description
1 polymer ?
#
loop_
_entity_poly.entity_id
_entity_poly.type
_entity_poly.pdbx_seq_one_letter_code
_entity_poly.pdbx_strand_id
1 'polypeptide(L)'
;MKLKRKSKDTEVSLEDLYAVKIKSIWQAVKQEHISFWALTIYFFFDYVRPQGIYPSIAVIPWAQLSLLVALFAMISDRSVKKVNCLENNVLIFFFMVVVLSSLLAFKPSMAWENKTIVINWILVYFLTINIINTEKRFYIFLLGYLMFSFKMSQHGFFSWADRGFSFTNWGLVGAQGYFHDSGEYSIQMLIFGSMSAAFVFALKEKWGRYKKWFFYFMPFTAVMVVLGASSRGSQLGLLVIGLLLMVRVKAGFKIFITLIIFMTLAYFLLPEE
;
A
#
# COMPACT_ATOMS: atom_id res chain seq x y z
N MET A 1 -44.32 29.62 -6.64
CA MET A 1 -42.91 29.70 -7.09
C MET A 1 -42.13 28.58 -6.40
N LYS A 2 -42.05 27.38 -7.01
CA LYS A 2 -41.31 26.24 -6.43
C LYS A 2 -39.81 26.53 -6.59
N LEU A 3 -39.13 26.81 -5.47
CA LEU A 3 -37.68 26.88 -5.42
C LEU A 3 -37.10 25.56 -5.95
N LYS A 4 -36.52 25.62 -7.15
CA LYS A 4 -35.79 24.52 -7.76
C LYS A 4 -34.60 24.24 -6.84
N ARG A 5 -34.70 23.18 -6.02
CA ARG A 5 -33.62 22.71 -5.14
C ARG A 5 -32.45 22.36 -6.06
N LYS A 6 -31.47 23.27 -6.14
CA LYS A 6 -30.26 23.12 -6.95
C LYS A 6 -29.38 22.09 -6.22
N SER A 7 -29.65 20.78 -6.39
CA SER A 7 -28.64 19.77 -6.04
C SER A 7 -27.53 19.89 -7.07
N LYS A 8 -26.64 20.83 -6.81
CA LYS A 8 -25.44 21.05 -7.60
C LYS A 8 -24.46 19.95 -7.19
N ASP A 9 -24.73 18.72 -7.64
CA ASP A 9 -23.70 17.68 -7.68
C ASP A 9 -22.64 18.21 -8.63
N THR A 10 -21.69 18.95 -8.05
CA THR A 10 -20.63 19.60 -8.79
C THR A 10 -19.69 18.48 -9.14
N GLU A 11 -19.62 18.14 -10.43
CA GLU A 11 -18.70 17.13 -10.94
C GLU A 11 -17.29 17.46 -10.44
N VAL A 12 -16.66 16.50 -9.76
CA VAL A 12 -15.33 16.69 -9.17
C VAL A 12 -14.30 16.50 -10.27
N SER A 13 -13.54 17.54 -10.59
CA SER A 13 -12.48 17.47 -11.60
C SER A 13 -11.27 16.67 -11.11
N LEU A 14 -10.55 16.03 -12.03
CA LEU A 14 -9.33 15.29 -11.73
C LEU A 14 -8.22 16.21 -11.24
N GLU A 15 -8.14 17.43 -11.77
CA GLU A 15 -7.15 18.44 -11.38
C GLU A 15 -7.29 18.83 -9.90
N ASP A 16 -8.53 18.89 -9.41
CA ASP A 16 -8.81 19.16 -8.01
C ASP A 16 -8.37 18.01 -7.09
N LEU A 17 -8.53 16.77 -7.57
CA LEU A 17 -8.03 15.59 -6.87
C LEU A 17 -6.51 15.59 -6.84
N TYR A 18 -5.86 15.80 -7.99
CA TYR A 18 -4.40 15.88 -8.11
C TYR A 18 -3.79 17.00 -7.26
N ALA A 19 -4.48 18.12 -7.09
CA ALA A 19 -4.09 19.19 -6.18
C ALA A 19 -4.30 18.85 -4.70
N VAL A 20 -4.82 17.66 -4.40
CA VAL A 20 -5.15 17.13 -3.07
C VAL A 20 -6.07 18.10 -2.33
N LYS A 21 -7.14 18.54 -2.97
CA LYS A 21 -8.17 19.36 -2.31
C LYS A 21 -9.06 18.44 -1.47
N ILE A 22 -8.93 18.53 -0.14
CA ILE A 22 -9.62 17.65 0.82
C ILE A 22 -11.14 17.62 0.57
N LYS A 23 -11.74 18.79 0.32
CA LYS A 23 -13.18 18.90 0.03
C LYS A 23 -13.57 18.12 -1.23
N SER A 24 -12.79 18.25 -2.30
CA SER A 24 -13.03 17.57 -3.58
C SER A 24 -12.84 16.06 -3.45
N ILE A 25 -11.78 15.61 -2.74
CA ILE A 25 -11.56 14.19 -2.43
C ILE A 25 -12.73 13.61 -1.66
N TRP A 26 -13.16 14.28 -0.59
CA TRP A 26 -14.27 13.82 0.24
C TRP A 26 -15.59 13.77 -0.53
N GLN A 27 -15.85 14.75 -1.38
CA GLN A 27 -17.01 14.76 -2.24
C GLN A 27 -16.97 13.60 -3.25
N ALA A 28 -15.83 13.36 -3.89
CA ALA A 28 -15.68 12.27 -4.84
C ALA A 28 -15.88 10.91 -4.16
N VAL A 29 -15.29 10.70 -2.98
CA VAL A 29 -15.44 9.49 -2.15
C VAL A 29 -16.91 9.26 -1.77
N LYS A 30 -17.63 10.30 -1.34
CA LYS A 30 -19.07 10.21 -1.00
C LYS A 30 -19.97 9.81 -2.16
N GLN A 31 -19.56 10.09 -3.40
CA GLN A 31 -20.31 9.74 -4.60
C GLN A 31 -20.05 8.30 -5.06
N GLU A 32 -19.07 7.61 -4.47
CA GLU A 32 -18.76 6.23 -4.85
C GLU A 32 -19.72 5.20 -4.26
N HIS A 33 -19.86 4.09 -4.97
CA HIS A 33 -20.71 2.97 -4.59
C HIS A 33 -20.16 2.23 -3.36
N ILE A 34 -21.03 1.54 -2.61
CA ILE A 34 -20.65 0.83 -1.38
C ILE A 34 -19.61 -0.28 -1.60
N SER A 35 -19.52 -0.86 -2.80
CA SER A 35 -18.45 -1.77 -3.24
C SER A 35 -17.06 -1.15 -3.08
N PHE A 36 -16.88 0.09 -3.54
CA PHE A 36 -15.62 0.83 -3.44
C PHE A 36 -15.29 1.18 -2.00
N TRP A 37 -16.28 1.60 -1.22
CA TRP A 37 -16.11 1.87 0.21
C TRP A 37 -15.69 0.62 0.98
N ALA A 38 -16.42 -0.48 0.80
CA ALA A 38 -16.13 -1.74 1.47
C ALA A 38 -14.74 -2.28 1.11
N LEU A 39 -14.34 -2.17 -0.16
CA LEU A 39 -12.98 -2.51 -0.59
C LEU A 39 -11.93 -1.61 0.09
N THR A 40 -12.14 -0.29 0.11
CA THR A 40 -11.19 0.65 0.73
C THR A 40 -11.08 0.43 2.24
N ILE A 41 -12.20 0.13 2.91
CA ILE A 41 -12.25 -0.22 4.33
C ILE A 41 -11.50 -1.55 4.56
N TYR A 42 -11.68 -2.54 3.70
CA TYR A 42 -10.90 -3.78 3.77
C TYR A 42 -9.38 -3.49 3.78
N PHE A 43 -8.89 -2.70 2.81
CA PHE A 43 -7.47 -2.33 2.76
C PHE A 43 -7.02 -1.52 3.99
N PHE A 44 -7.87 -0.63 4.51
CA PHE A 44 -7.58 0.07 5.77
C PHE A 44 -7.38 -0.91 6.94
N PHE A 45 -8.30 -1.87 7.12
CA PHE A 45 -8.20 -2.86 8.20
C PHE A 45 -7.07 -3.87 8.00
N ASP A 46 -6.69 -4.17 6.76
CA ASP A 46 -5.63 -5.13 6.46
C ASP A 46 -4.23 -4.52 6.63
N TYR A 47 -4.06 -3.24 6.24
CA TYR A 47 -2.78 -2.53 6.36
C TYR A 47 -2.59 -1.84 7.71
N VAL A 48 -3.59 -1.08 8.18
CA VAL A 48 -3.45 -0.33 9.45
C VAL A 48 -3.68 -1.25 10.65
N ARG A 49 -4.51 -2.28 10.48
CA ARG A 49 -4.87 -3.26 11.53
C ARG A 49 -5.24 -2.61 12.87
N PRO A 50 -6.16 -1.64 12.89
CA PRO A 50 -6.52 -0.95 14.13
C PRO A 50 -7.05 -1.92 15.19
N GLN A 51 -7.62 -3.07 14.81
CA GLN A 51 -8.04 -4.15 15.69
C GLN A 51 -6.90 -4.82 16.47
N GLY A 52 -5.68 -4.81 15.93
CA GLY A 52 -4.49 -5.27 16.65
C GLY A 52 -3.93 -4.23 17.62
N ILE A 53 -4.29 -2.95 17.42
CA ILE A 53 -3.83 -1.82 18.23
C ILE A 53 -4.83 -1.53 19.36
N TYR A 54 -6.13 -1.60 19.06
CA TYR A 54 -7.22 -1.28 19.97
C TYR A 54 -8.11 -2.53 20.17
N PRO A 55 -7.91 -3.29 21.26
CA PRO A 55 -8.69 -4.51 21.51
C PRO A 55 -10.20 -4.29 21.58
N SER A 56 -10.66 -3.09 21.93
CA SER A 56 -12.09 -2.75 22.02
C SER A 56 -12.85 -2.86 20.69
N ILE A 57 -12.15 -2.76 19.55
CA ILE A 57 -12.76 -2.94 18.22
C ILE A 57 -12.49 -4.32 17.63
N ALA A 58 -11.76 -5.21 18.32
CA ALA A 58 -11.43 -6.56 17.85
C ALA A 58 -12.59 -7.57 17.98
N VAL A 59 -13.81 -7.09 18.25
CA VAL A 59 -15.01 -7.92 18.43
C VAL A 59 -15.52 -8.51 17.11
N ILE A 60 -15.31 -7.79 15.99
CA ILE A 60 -15.83 -8.15 14.68
C ILE A 60 -14.66 -8.40 13.71
N PRO A 61 -14.72 -9.42 12.85
CA PRO A 61 -13.73 -9.65 11.79
C PRO A 61 -13.90 -8.62 10.66
N TRP A 62 -13.52 -7.37 10.93
CA TRP A 62 -13.80 -6.21 10.07
C TRP A 62 -13.26 -6.36 8.64
N ALA A 63 -12.06 -6.92 8.48
CA ALA A 63 -11.48 -7.14 7.16
C ALA A 63 -12.33 -8.12 6.35
N GLN A 64 -12.63 -9.29 6.90
CA GLN A 64 -13.43 -10.32 6.24
C GLN A 64 -14.85 -9.82 5.95
N LEU A 65 -15.48 -9.13 6.91
CA LEU A 65 -16.80 -8.55 6.73
C LEU A 65 -16.81 -7.53 5.58
N SER A 66 -15.83 -6.63 5.55
CA SER A 66 -15.70 -5.62 4.50
C SER A 66 -15.46 -6.26 3.13
N LEU A 67 -14.69 -7.35 3.08
CA LEU A 67 -14.46 -8.11 1.85
C LEU A 67 -15.74 -8.79 1.34
N LEU A 68 -16.52 -9.40 2.23
CA LEU A 68 -17.82 -9.98 1.88
C LEU A 68 -18.81 -8.92 1.41
N VAL A 69 -18.90 -7.78 2.11
CA VAL A 69 -19.74 -6.66 1.68
C VAL A 69 -19.30 -6.16 0.31
N ALA A 70 -18.00 -6.02 0.05
CA ALA A 70 -17.48 -5.62 -1.26
C ALA A 70 -17.89 -6.63 -2.36
N LEU A 71 -17.77 -7.93 -2.09
CA LEU A 71 -18.17 -8.99 -3.01
C LEU A 71 -19.66 -8.94 -3.37
N PHE A 72 -20.54 -8.85 -2.38
CA PHE A 72 -21.98 -8.78 -2.63
C PHE A 72 -22.40 -7.44 -3.25
N ALA A 73 -21.84 -6.33 -2.78
CA ALA A 73 -22.10 -5.00 -3.34
C ALA A 73 -21.69 -4.89 -4.80
N MET A 74 -20.60 -5.56 -5.19
CA MET A 74 -20.11 -5.59 -6.58
C MET A 74 -21.18 -6.08 -7.56
N ILE A 75 -22.06 -7.00 -7.14
CA ILE A 75 -23.13 -7.57 -8.00
C ILE A 75 -24.16 -6.48 -8.37
N SER A 76 -24.47 -5.58 -7.44
CA SER A 76 -25.39 -4.46 -7.67
C SER A 76 -24.75 -3.24 -8.34
N ASP A 77 -23.42 -3.19 -8.37
CA ASP A 77 -22.68 -2.02 -8.84
C ASP A 77 -22.54 -2.03 -10.37
N ARG A 78 -23.36 -1.23 -11.05
CA ARG A 78 -23.33 -1.08 -12.51
C ARG A 78 -22.03 -0.47 -13.04
N SER A 79 -21.23 0.17 -12.18
CA SER A 79 -19.94 0.75 -12.59
C SER A 79 -18.81 -0.28 -12.64
N VAL A 80 -19.01 -1.48 -12.09
CA VAL A 80 -18.03 -2.56 -12.12
C VAL A 80 -17.87 -3.07 -13.55
N LYS A 81 -16.61 -3.30 -13.95
CA LYS A 81 -16.26 -3.82 -15.26
C LYS A 81 -15.42 -5.07 -15.06
N LYS A 82 -15.76 -6.13 -15.80
CA LYS A 82 -14.93 -7.34 -15.83
C LYS A 82 -13.67 -7.05 -16.63
N VAL A 83 -12.52 -7.14 -15.98
CA VAL A 83 -11.22 -6.96 -16.65
C VAL A 83 -10.76 -8.31 -17.20
N ASN A 84 -10.36 -8.36 -18.47
CA ASN A 84 -9.73 -9.52 -19.08
C ASN A 84 -8.32 -9.13 -19.54
N CYS A 85 -7.30 -9.76 -18.98
CA CYS A 85 -5.91 -9.53 -19.34
C CYS A 85 -5.08 -10.80 -19.11
N LEU A 86 -3.88 -10.85 -19.70
CA LEU A 86 -3.00 -12.01 -19.59
C LEU A 86 -2.64 -12.30 -18.14
N GLU A 87 -2.43 -11.26 -17.34
CA GLU A 87 -2.08 -11.33 -15.93
C GLU A 87 -3.17 -12.03 -15.12
N ASN A 88 -4.45 -11.78 -15.42
CA ASN A 88 -5.57 -12.47 -14.78
C ASN A 88 -5.52 -13.98 -15.07
N ASN A 89 -5.20 -14.36 -16.31
CA ASN A 89 -5.10 -15.76 -16.70
C ASN A 89 -3.90 -16.45 -16.04
N VAL A 90 -2.75 -15.76 -16.00
CA VAL A 90 -1.54 -16.25 -15.31
C VAL A 90 -1.79 -16.40 -13.81
N LEU A 91 -2.53 -15.47 -13.19
CA LEU A 91 -2.87 -15.57 -11.77
C LEU A 91 -3.81 -16.75 -11.49
N ILE A 92 -4.81 -16.98 -12.34
CA ILE A 92 -5.70 -18.16 -12.23
C ILE A 92 -4.88 -19.44 -12.39
N PHE A 93 -3.95 -19.47 -13.35
CA PHE A 93 -3.05 -20.60 -13.54
C PHE A 93 -2.16 -20.84 -12.32
N PHE A 94 -1.56 -19.78 -11.77
CA PHE A 94 -0.80 -19.86 -10.53
C PHE A 94 -1.65 -20.42 -9.38
N PHE A 95 -2.91 -20.01 -9.25
CA PHE A 95 -3.79 -20.57 -8.24
C PHE A 95 -4.06 -22.07 -8.45
N MET A 96 -4.29 -22.50 -9.69
CA MET A 96 -4.43 -23.93 -9.99
C MET A 96 -3.19 -24.71 -9.57
N VAL A 97 -1.99 -24.16 -9.83
CA VAL A 97 -0.72 -24.74 -9.36
C VAL A 97 -0.68 -24.83 -7.83
N VAL A 98 -1.07 -23.77 -7.12
CA VAL A 98 -1.11 -23.75 -5.64
C VAL A 98 -2.08 -24.80 -5.09
N VAL A 99 -3.26 -24.97 -5.69
CA VAL A 99 -4.25 -25.98 -5.27
C VAL A 99 -3.71 -27.39 -5.52
N LEU A 100 -3.14 -27.66 -6.70
CA LEU A 100 -2.54 -28.95 -7.01
C LEU A 100 -1.35 -29.26 -6.09
N SER A 101 -0.50 -28.26 -5.82
CA SER A 101 0.61 -28.39 -4.88
C SER A 101 0.11 -28.67 -3.46
N SER A 102 -1.00 -28.06 -3.04
CA SER A 102 -1.60 -28.30 -1.71
C SER A 102 -2.15 -29.73 -1.57
N LEU A 103 -2.70 -30.29 -2.66
CA LEU A 103 -3.18 -31.68 -2.71
C LEU A 103 -2.04 -32.70 -2.68
N LEU A 104 -0.93 -32.40 -3.37
CA LEU A 104 0.23 -33.27 -3.50
C LEU A 104 1.33 -32.98 -2.45
N ALA A 105 1.05 -32.09 -1.49
CA ALA A 105 2.01 -31.71 -0.47
C ALA A 105 2.36 -32.89 0.44
N PHE A 106 3.55 -32.86 1.04
CA PHE A 106 3.97 -33.84 2.05
C PHE A 106 3.02 -33.88 3.26
N LYS A 107 2.42 -32.73 3.62
CA LYS A 107 1.38 -32.60 4.66
C LYS A 107 0.17 -31.81 4.13
N PRO A 108 -0.77 -32.45 3.42
CA PRO A 108 -1.92 -31.75 2.82
C PRO A 108 -2.80 -31.06 3.86
N SER A 109 -2.98 -31.65 5.05
CA SER A 109 -3.81 -31.06 6.12
C SER A 109 -3.37 -29.65 6.49
N MET A 110 -2.06 -29.43 6.65
CA MET A 110 -1.49 -28.12 6.99
C MET A 110 -1.70 -27.09 5.88
N ALA A 111 -1.65 -27.50 4.61
CA ALA A 111 -1.98 -26.62 3.49
C ALA A 111 -3.47 -26.21 3.51
N TRP A 112 -4.36 -27.15 3.80
CA TRP A 112 -5.81 -26.91 3.86
C TRP A 112 -6.27 -26.08 5.06
N GLU A 113 -5.51 -26.07 6.15
CA GLU A 113 -5.73 -25.15 7.28
C GLU A 113 -5.48 -23.69 6.86
N ASN A 114 -4.57 -23.46 5.92
CA ASN A 114 -4.17 -22.13 5.46
C ASN A 114 -4.87 -21.66 4.17
N LYS A 115 -5.86 -22.42 3.66
CA LYS A 115 -6.59 -22.10 2.42
C LYS A 115 -7.17 -20.69 2.36
N THR A 116 -7.57 -20.14 3.51
CA THR A 116 -8.15 -18.80 3.63
C THR A 116 -7.19 -17.72 3.16
N ILE A 117 -5.88 -17.90 3.34
CA ILE A 117 -4.86 -16.94 2.89
C ILE A 117 -4.92 -16.81 1.36
N VAL A 118 -4.86 -17.95 0.67
CA VAL A 118 -4.84 -17.98 -0.80
C VAL A 118 -6.17 -17.51 -1.38
N ILE A 119 -7.29 -17.95 -0.80
CA ILE A 119 -8.63 -17.53 -1.24
C ILE A 119 -8.78 -16.01 -1.11
N ASN A 120 -8.36 -15.44 0.03
CA ASN A 120 -8.45 -13.99 0.25
C ASN A 120 -7.62 -13.21 -0.76
N TRP A 121 -6.40 -13.65 -1.07
CA TRP A 121 -5.54 -12.97 -2.05
C TRP A 121 -6.20 -12.88 -3.43
N ILE A 122 -6.79 -13.97 -3.90
CA ILE A 122 -7.46 -14.03 -5.21
C ILE A 122 -8.71 -13.17 -5.20
N LEU A 123 -9.52 -13.29 -4.15
CA LEU A 123 -10.76 -12.54 -4.01
C LEU A 123 -10.46 -11.04 -4.01
N VAL A 124 -9.50 -10.59 -3.19
CA VAL A 124 -9.06 -9.19 -3.11
C VAL A 124 -8.52 -8.70 -4.45
N TYR A 125 -7.69 -9.50 -5.12
CA TYR A 125 -7.15 -9.14 -6.45
C TYR A 125 -8.28 -8.86 -7.45
N PHE A 126 -9.21 -9.80 -7.62
CA PHE A 126 -10.29 -9.67 -8.59
C PHE A 126 -11.27 -8.56 -8.22
N LEU A 127 -11.58 -8.37 -6.94
CA LEU A 127 -12.39 -7.22 -6.51
C LEU A 127 -11.70 -5.90 -6.82
N THR A 128 -10.40 -5.81 -6.56
CA THR A 128 -9.62 -4.58 -6.76
C THR A 128 -9.66 -4.16 -8.22
N ILE A 129 -9.31 -5.04 -9.15
CA ILE A 129 -9.25 -4.69 -10.58
C ILE A 129 -10.64 -4.41 -11.18
N ASN A 130 -11.69 -5.08 -10.68
CA ASN A 130 -13.04 -4.92 -11.23
C ASN A 130 -13.75 -3.67 -10.68
N ILE A 131 -13.52 -3.32 -9.40
CA ILE A 131 -14.13 -2.16 -8.73
C ILE A 131 -13.35 -0.87 -9.07
N ILE A 132 -12.01 -0.92 -9.03
CA ILE A 132 -11.13 0.23 -9.27
C ILE A 132 -10.79 0.30 -10.76
N ASN A 133 -11.77 0.74 -11.54
CA ASN A 133 -11.71 0.71 -13.00
C ASN A 133 -11.80 2.10 -13.66
N THR A 134 -11.74 3.16 -12.85
CA THR A 134 -11.66 4.55 -13.32
C THR A 134 -10.45 5.23 -12.72
N GLU A 135 -9.93 6.22 -13.42
CA GLU A 135 -8.82 7.04 -12.96
C GLU A 135 -9.11 7.73 -11.62
N LYS A 136 -10.34 8.24 -11.45
CA LYS A 136 -10.81 8.88 -10.22
C LYS A 136 -10.73 7.91 -9.03
N ARG A 137 -11.23 6.69 -9.19
CA ARG A 137 -11.18 5.65 -8.15
C ARG A 137 -9.75 5.22 -7.87
N PHE A 138 -8.96 5.02 -8.92
CA PHE A 138 -7.56 4.65 -8.78
C PHE A 138 -6.79 5.70 -7.98
N TYR A 139 -6.98 6.98 -8.30
CA TYR A 139 -6.34 8.08 -7.57
C TYR A 139 -6.72 8.09 -6.08
N ILE A 140 -8.02 8.02 -5.79
CA ILE A 140 -8.53 8.03 -4.41
C ILE A 140 -8.01 6.82 -3.63
N PHE A 141 -8.07 5.65 -4.25
CA PHE A 141 -7.60 4.41 -3.64
C PHE A 141 -6.08 4.44 -3.39
N LEU A 142 -5.30 4.87 -4.39
CA LEU A 142 -3.86 5.03 -4.27
C LEU A 142 -3.51 6.02 -3.15
N LEU A 143 -4.19 7.16 -3.08
CA LEU A 143 -4.00 8.13 -2.01
C LEU A 143 -4.32 7.51 -0.63
N GLY A 144 -5.41 6.75 -0.52
CA GLY A 144 -5.76 5.99 0.69
C GLY A 144 -4.68 4.99 1.08
N TYR A 145 -4.24 4.15 0.14
CA TYR A 145 -3.15 3.19 0.31
C TYR A 145 -1.85 3.87 0.81
N LEU A 146 -1.49 5.01 0.21
CA LEU A 146 -0.32 5.78 0.64
C LEU A 146 -0.50 6.31 2.07
N MET A 147 -1.70 6.76 2.46
CA MET A 147 -1.95 7.20 3.84
C MET A 147 -1.86 6.04 4.84
N PHE A 148 -2.41 4.88 4.50
CA PHE A 148 -2.39 3.69 5.35
C PHE A 148 -0.95 3.21 5.58
N SER A 149 -0.18 3.09 4.49
CA SER A 149 1.22 2.71 4.53
C SER A 149 2.08 3.78 5.21
N PHE A 150 1.76 5.06 5.02
CA PHE A 150 2.48 6.15 5.66
C PHE A 150 2.39 6.07 7.19
N LYS A 151 1.20 5.84 7.75
CA LYS A 151 1.04 5.69 9.21
C LYS A 151 1.94 4.58 9.79
N MET A 152 2.04 3.46 9.07
CA MET A 152 2.91 2.35 9.45
C MET A 152 4.39 2.74 9.33
N SER A 153 4.81 3.33 8.21
CA SER A 153 6.20 3.78 8.02
C SER A 153 6.62 4.85 9.04
N GLN A 154 5.71 5.74 9.40
CA GLN A 154 5.92 6.79 10.38
C GLN A 154 6.18 6.17 11.76
N HIS A 155 5.40 5.16 12.15
CA HIS A 155 5.62 4.45 13.40
C HIS A 155 6.98 3.75 13.42
N GLY A 156 7.34 3.01 12.36
CA GLY A 156 8.65 2.37 12.27
C GLY A 156 9.81 3.37 12.37
N PHE A 157 9.70 4.51 11.67
CA PHE A 157 10.71 5.56 11.72
C PHE A 157 10.88 6.13 13.13
N PHE A 158 9.78 6.52 13.79
CA PHE A 158 9.87 7.06 15.15
C PHE A 158 10.37 6.02 16.15
N SER A 159 9.90 4.78 16.05
CA SER A 159 10.39 3.68 16.90
C SER A 159 11.90 3.44 16.76
N TRP A 160 12.47 3.66 15.58
CA TRP A 160 13.91 3.57 15.37
C TRP A 160 14.66 4.81 15.88
N ALA A 161 14.10 6.00 15.63
CA ALA A 161 14.66 7.26 16.11
C ALA A 161 14.68 7.33 17.65
N ASP A 162 13.63 6.85 18.32
CA ASP A 162 13.53 6.79 19.79
C ASP A 162 14.57 5.83 20.40
N ARG A 163 15.05 4.85 19.63
CA ARG A 163 16.18 3.99 19.99
C ARG A 163 17.54 4.64 19.72
N GLY A 164 17.57 5.89 19.28
CA GLY A 164 18.81 6.56 18.86
C GLY A 164 19.42 5.96 17.59
N PHE A 165 18.59 5.43 16.70
CA PHE A 165 19.00 4.71 15.48
C PHE A 165 19.82 3.44 15.75
N SER A 166 19.74 2.87 16.95
CA SER A 166 20.39 1.59 17.25
C SER A 166 19.63 0.42 16.63
N PHE A 167 20.36 -0.64 16.31
CA PHE A 167 19.79 -1.89 15.80
C PHE A 167 19.51 -2.88 16.93
N THR A 168 18.48 -3.71 16.74
CA THR A 168 18.13 -4.84 17.61
C THR A 168 18.21 -6.13 16.80
N ASN A 169 18.44 -7.27 17.45
CA ASN A 169 18.63 -8.56 16.77
C ASN A 169 17.45 -8.99 15.88
N TRP A 170 16.26 -8.43 16.07
CA TRP A 170 15.04 -8.70 15.28
C TRP A 170 14.62 -7.53 14.38
N GLY A 171 15.41 -6.45 14.31
CA GLY A 171 15.11 -5.26 13.52
C GLY A 171 13.83 -4.51 13.93
N LEU A 172 13.30 -3.73 12.99
CA LEU A 172 11.98 -3.10 13.06
C LEU A 172 10.92 -4.02 12.46
N VAL A 173 9.75 -4.01 13.08
CA VAL A 173 8.58 -4.78 12.64
C VAL A 173 7.39 -3.82 12.49
N GLY A 174 6.49 -4.15 11.57
CA GLY A 174 5.24 -3.44 11.35
C GLY A 174 4.12 -3.93 12.28
N ALA A 175 2.87 -3.66 11.87
CA ALA A 175 1.71 -4.13 12.62
C ALA A 175 1.64 -5.67 12.63
N GLN A 176 1.14 -6.25 13.73
CA GLN A 176 0.98 -7.70 13.88
C GLN A 176 0.25 -8.32 12.67
N GLY A 177 0.81 -9.36 12.06
CA GLY A 177 0.32 -9.91 10.80
C GLY A 177 1.39 -10.14 9.75
N TYR A 178 1.08 -9.74 8.51
CA TYR A 178 1.97 -9.79 7.33
C TYR A 178 3.23 -8.93 7.43
N PHE A 179 3.39 -8.13 8.50
CA PHE A 179 4.53 -7.24 8.68
C PHE A 179 5.22 -7.49 10.02
N HIS A 180 4.99 -8.67 10.61
CA HIS A 180 5.62 -9.04 11.88
C HIS A 180 7.08 -9.46 11.67
N ASP A 181 7.43 -9.91 10.46
CA ASP A 181 8.81 -10.14 10.05
C ASP A 181 9.43 -8.86 9.49
N SER A 182 10.70 -8.61 9.83
CA SER A 182 11.42 -7.41 9.41
C SER A 182 11.67 -7.39 7.90
N GLY A 183 11.83 -8.56 7.27
CA GLY A 183 11.95 -8.72 5.82
C GLY A 183 10.65 -8.39 5.10
N GLU A 184 9.53 -8.98 5.53
CA GLU A 184 8.20 -8.68 4.98
C GLU A 184 7.84 -7.19 5.12
N TYR A 185 8.10 -6.61 6.29
CA TYR A 185 7.88 -5.20 6.54
C TYR A 185 8.74 -4.33 5.61
N SER A 186 10.01 -4.68 5.43
CA SER A 186 10.91 -3.98 4.52
C SER A 186 10.47 -4.07 3.06
N ILE A 187 10.00 -5.24 2.59
CA ILE A 187 9.44 -5.39 1.24
C ILE A 187 8.27 -4.42 1.04
N GLN A 188 7.36 -4.36 2.02
CA GLN A 188 6.24 -3.42 1.98
C GLN A 188 6.71 -1.95 1.96
N MET A 189 7.77 -1.61 2.70
CA MET A 189 8.35 -0.26 2.66
C MET A 189 9.05 0.06 1.34
N LEU A 190 9.65 -0.91 0.65
CA LEU A 190 10.18 -0.71 -0.70
C LEU A 190 9.07 -0.43 -1.72
N ILE A 191 7.95 -1.17 -1.64
CA ILE A 191 6.76 -0.94 -2.46
C ILE A 191 6.18 0.44 -2.16
N PHE A 192 5.90 0.74 -0.89
CA PHE A 192 5.36 2.03 -0.48
C PHE A 192 6.30 3.20 -0.82
N GLY A 193 7.61 3.07 -0.58
CA GLY A 193 8.61 4.09 -0.86
C GLY A 193 8.72 4.40 -2.34
N SER A 194 8.75 3.39 -3.21
CA SER A 194 8.80 3.57 -4.66
C SER A 194 7.50 4.18 -5.21
N MET A 195 6.34 3.71 -4.76
CA MET A 195 5.04 4.25 -5.16
C MET A 195 4.83 5.69 -4.69
N SER A 196 5.17 6.01 -3.43
CA SER A 196 5.06 7.36 -2.88
C SER A 196 6.03 8.33 -3.56
N ALA A 197 7.26 7.90 -3.87
CA ALA A 197 8.20 8.70 -4.63
C ALA A 197 7.66 9.00 -6.05
N ALA A 198 7.15 7.99 -6.76
CA ALA A 198 6.55 8.18 -8.08
C ALA A 198 5.34 9.13 -8.03
N PHE A 199 4.48 8.99 -7.02
CA PHE A 199 3.33 9.87 -6.78
C PHE A 199 3.77 11.33 -6.56
N VAL A 200 4.79 11.54 -5.75
CA VAL A 200 5.39 12.87 -5.51
C VAL A 200 5.97 13.45 -6.80
N PHE A 201 6.77 12.70 -7.55
CA PHE A 201 7.38 13.20 -8.78
C PHE A 201 6.34 13.59 -9.83
N ALA A 202 5.26 12.83 -9.94
CA ALA A 202 4.19 13.10 -10.90
C ALA A 202 3.37 14.36 -10.54
N LEU A 203 3.16 14.63 -9.26
CA LEU A 203 2.14 15.60 -8.81
C LEU A 203 2.68 16.79 -8.03
N LYS A 204 3.97 16.81 -7.66
CA LYS A 204 4.58 17.88 -6.86
C LYS A 204 4.25 19.28 -7.39
N GLU A 205 4.23 19.50 -8.71
CA GLU A 205 3.99 20.83 -9.27
C GLU A 205 2.55 21.33 -9.09
N LYS A 206 1.62 20.44 -8.73
CA LYS A 206 0.23 20.81 -8.41
C LYS A 206 0.05 21.22 -6.94
N TRP A 207 1.11 21.18 -6.14
CA TRP A 207 1.03 21.32 -4.68
C TRP A 207 1.73 22.57 -4.14
N GLY A 208 1.14 23.18 -3.12
CA GLY A 208 1.81 24.18 -2.29
C GLY A 208 2.90 23.57 -1.40
N ARG A 209 3.73 24.44 -0.81
CA ARG A 209 4.92 24.05 -0.01
C ARG A 209 4.62 23.02 1.09
N TYR A 210 3.57 23.21 1.88
CA TYR A 210 3.24 22.32 3.00
C TYR A 210 2.86 20.91 2.54
N LYS A 211 2.05 20.80 1.48
CA LYS A 211 1.67 19.50 0.90
C LYS A 211 2.89 18.79 0.32
N LYS A 212 3.78 19.53 -0.37
CA LYS A 212 5.05 18.97 -0.87
C LYS A 212 5.85 18.33 0.27
N TRP A 213 6.07 19.04 1.38
CA TRP A 213 6.81 18.48 2.53
C TRP A 213 6.14 17.25 3.12
N PHE A 214 4.81 17.29 3.31
CA PHE A 214 4.06 16.14 3.80
C PHE A 214 4.25 14.91 2.91
N PHE A 215 4.11 15.05 1.58
CA PHE A 215 4.27 13.92 0.66
C PHE A 215 5.74 13.51 0.45
N TYR A 216 6.72 14.42 0.55
CA TYR A 216 8.14 14.05 0.55
C TYR A 216 8.54 13.24 1.78
N PHE A 217 7.85 13.46 2.91
CA PHE A 217 8.12 12.72 4.13
C PHE A 217 7.73 11.24 4.02
N MET A 218 6.79 10.88 3.16
CA MET A 218 6.36 9.48 2.94
C MET A 218 7.47 8.55 2.41
N PRO A 219 8.08 8.81 1.24
CA PRO A 219 9.18 7.97 0.77
C PRO A 219 10.38 8.05 1.71
N PHE A 220 10.59 9.19 2.37
CA PHE A 220 11.64 9.33 3.38
C PHE A 220 11.46 8.36 4.55
N THR A 221 10.29 8.34 5.20
CA THR A 221 10.04 7.40 6.30
C THR A 221 10.12 5.95 5.85
N ALA A 222 9.69 5.64 4.62
CA ALA A 222 9.85 4.30 4.05
C ALA A 222 11.32 3.87 3.97
N VAL A 223 12.19 4.74 3.43
CA VAL A 223 13.64 4.50 3.34
C VAL A 223 14.24 4.30 4.73
N MET A 224 13.89 5.17 5.69
CA MET A 224 14.41 5.06 7.05
C MET A 224 13.99 3.75 7.72
N VAL A 225 12.76 3.28 7.48
CA VAL A 225 12.32 1.99 8.00
C VAL A 225 13.07 0.83 7.36
N VAL A 226 13.30 0.84 6.04
CA VAL A 226 14.10 -0.20 5.37
C VAL A 226 15.51 -0.30 5.98
N LEU A 227 16.12 0.84 6.28
CA LEU A 227 17.42 0.88 6.95
C LEU A 227 17.31 0.28 8.36
N GLY A 228 16.36 0.75 9.18
CA GLY A 228 16.20 0.30 10.58
C GLY A 228 15.68 -1.14 10.73
N ALA A 229 15.01 -1.68 9.72
CA ALA A 229 14.55 -3.07 9.70
C ALA A 229 15.70 -4.09 9.58
N SER A 230 16.91 -3.63 9.27
CA SER A 230 18.15 -4.43 9.27
C SER A 230 18.19 -5.61 8.28
N SER A 231 17.27 -5.68 7.30
CA SER A 231 17.28 -6.75 6.30
C SER A 231 18.24 -6.43 5.14
N ARG A 232 19.34 -7.17 5.01
CA ARG A 232 20.33 -7.00 3.91
C ARG A 232 19.70 -7.05 2.52
N GLY A 233 18.77 -7.99 2.29
CA GLY A 233 18.06 -8.13 1.02
C GLY A 233 17.24 -6.89 0.67
N SER A 234 16.60 -6.27 1.68
CA SER A 234 15.81 -5.06 1.47
C SER A 234 16.66 -3.82 1.17
N GLN A 235 17.86 -3.73 1.75
CA GLN A 235 18.80 -2.64 1.46
C GLN A 235 19.34 -2.75 0.04
N LEU A 236 19.62 -3.96 -0.44
CA LEU A 236 19.95 -4.18 -1.85
C LEU A 236 18.77 -3.76 -2.74
N GLY A 237 17.53 -4.11 -2.37
CA GLY A 237 16.33 -3.66 -3.05
C GLY A 237 16.22 -2.13 -3.11
N LEU A 238 16.52 -1.44 -2.00
CA LEU A 238 16.54 0.02 -1.93
C LEU A 238 17.61 0.62 -2.85
N LEU A 239 18.81 0.02 -2.88
CA LEU A 239 19.88 0.44 -3.78
C LEU A 239 19.42 0.35 -5.24
N VAL A 240 18.85 -0.79 -5.65
CA VAL A 240 18.36 -1.00 -7.02
C VAL A 240 17.26 0.01 -7.37
N ILE A 241 16.29 0.24 -6.47
CA ILE A 241 15.25 1.26 -6.68
C ILE A 241 15.87 2.65 -6.83
N GLY A 242 16.84 3.01 -5.99
CA GLY A 242 17.58 4.27 -6.08
C GLY A 242 18.26 4.44 -7.42
N LEU A 243 18.98 3.41 -7.89
CA LEU A 243 19.64 3.39 -9.20
C LEU A 243 18.64 3.54 -10.35
N LEU A 244 17.52 2.83 -10.33
CA LEU A 244 16.48 2.92 -11.36
C LEU A 244 15.83 4.31 -11.40
N LEU A 245 15.53 4.89 -10.23
CA LEU A 245 15.01 6.26 -10.14
C LEU A 245 16.02 7.27 -10.67
N MET A 246 17.29 7.10 -10.35
CA MET A 246 18.36 7.96 -10.85
C MET A 246 18.43 7.97 -12.38
N VAL A 247 18.44 6.78 -13.00
CA VAL A 247 18.43 6.64 -14.47
C VAL A 247 17.21 7.35 -15.05
N ARG A 248 16.04 7.16 -14.44
CA ARG A 248 14.78 7.73 -14.93
C ARG A 248 14.72 9.25 -14.82
N VAL A 249 15.28 9.84 -13.76
CA VAL A 249 15.30 11.29 -13.54
C VAL A 249 16.52 11.94 -14.22
N LYS A 250 17.35 11.16 -14.92
CA LYS A 250 18.64 11.61 -15.50
C LYS A 250 19.51 12.32 -14.47
N ALA A 251 19.46 11.82 -13.24
CA ALA A 251 20.26 12.33 -12.14
C ALA A 251 21.76 12.16 -12.50
N GLY A 252 22.53 13.24 -12.38
CA GLY A 252 23.94 13.22 -12.77
C GLY A 252 24.79 12.24 -11.95
N PHE A 253 25.95 11.86 -12.48
CA PHE A 253 26.89 10.90 -11.89
C PHE A 253 27.26 11.18 -10.41
N LYS A 254 27.21 12.44 -9.98
CA LYS A 254 27.44 12.84 -8.57
C LYS A 254 26.44 12.20 -7.60
N ILE A 255 25.16 12.12 -7.99
CA ILE A 255 24.10 11.52 -7.15
C ILE A 255 24.34 10.01 -7.01
N PHE A 256 24.95 9.38 -8.02
CA PHE A 256 25.19 7.94 -8.08
C PHE A 256 26.29 7.56 -7.09
N ILE A 257 27.41 8.30 -7.13
CA ILE A 257 28.48 8.14 -6.15
C ILE A 257 27.95 8.38 -4.73
N THR A 258 27.13 9.42 -4.53
CA THR A 258 26.55 9.73 -3.21
C THR A 258 25.69 8.58 -2.68
N LEU A 259 24.84 8.00 -3.55
CA LEU A 259 23.98 6.87 -3.20
C LEU A 259 24.81 5.63 -2.85
N ILE A 260 25.83 5.31 -3.63
CA ILE A 260 26.73 4.17 -3.35
C ILE A 260 27.45 4.37 -2.02
N ILE A 261 28.07 5.53 -1.80
CA ILE A 261 28.78 5.82 -0.54
C ILE A 261 27.82 5.69 0.64
N PHE A 262 26.62 6.26 0.54
CA PHE A 262 25.63 6.18 1.61
C PHE A 262 25.20 4.75 1.90
N MET A 263 24.94 3.94 0.87
CA MET A 263 24.53 2.54 1.03
C MET A 263 25.68 1.66 1.53
N THR A 264 26.91 1.91 1.11
CA THR A 264 28.10 1.22 1.62
C THR A 264 28.33 1.55 3.10
N LEU A 265 28.21 2.82 3.48
CA LEU A 265 28.29 3.22 4.89
C LEU A 265 27.16 2.58 5.70
N ALA A 266 25.93 2.59 5.20
CA ALA A 266 24.81 1.91 5.84
C ALA A 266 25.08 0.42 6.02
N TYR A 267 25.65 -0.26 5.01
CA TYR A 267 26.00 -1.68 5.08
C TYR A 267 27.04 -1.98 6.18
N PHE A 268 28.10 -1.17 6.28
CA PHE A 268 29.14 -1.36 7.29
C PHE A 268 28.74 -0.94 8.71
N LEU A 269 27.71 -0.10 8.85
CA LEU A 269 27.18 0.32 10.15
C LEU A 269 26.13 -0.65 10.72
N LEU A 270 25.71 -1.65 9.95
CA LEU A 270 24.78 -2.66 10.43
C LEU A 270 25.50 -3.65 11.34
N PRO A 271 24.81 -4.20 12.36
CA PRO A 271 25.34 -5.29 13.14
C PRO A 271 25.64 -6.49 12.23
N GLU A 272 26.67 -7.25 12.61
CA GLU A 272 26.86 -8.58 12.08
C GLU A 272 25.69 -9.46 12.55
N GLU A 273 24.74 -9.73 11.64
CA GLU A 273 23.91 -10.95 11.70
C GLU A 273 24.77 -12.18 11.44
#